data_AF-A0A958ISZ8-F1
#
_entry.id   AF-A0A958ISZ8-F1
#
_cell.length_a   1.000
_cell.length_b   1.000
_cell.length_c   1.000
_cell.angle_alpha   90.00
_cell.angle_beta   90.00
_cell.angle_gamma   90.00
#
_symmetry.space_group_name_H-M   'P 1'
#
loop_
_entity.id
_entity.type
_entity.pdbx_description
1 polymer ?
#
loop_
_entity_poly.entity_id
_entity_poly.type
_entity_poly.pdbx_seq_one_letter_code
_entity_poly.pdbx_strand_id
1 'polypeptide(L)'
;MGKTHTSYMTNQPQKSPGSAAPPRLGVAFSGGATRGMAHIGVLKAFQDNGIQIDLLAGTSIGAMVAAFHAFEVPIETMRQQAVAMSWSKVSAFT
;
A
#
# COMPACT_ATOMS: atom_id res chain seq x y z
N MET A 1 -12.49 60.31 -13.30
CA MET A 1 -12.72 59.89 -11.89
C MET A 1 -13.29 58.48 -11.86
N GLY A 2 -12.55 57.48 -11.37
CA GLY A 2 -13.12 56.41 -10.54
C GLY A 2 -13.49 55.05 -11.16
N LYS A 3 -12.60 54.07 -10.90
CA LYS A 3 -12.87 52.66 -10.48
C LYS A 3 -13.32 51.67 -11.57
N THR A 4 -12.41 50.87 -12.14
CA THR A 4 -11.98 49.51 -11.67
C THR A 4 -13.12 48.52 -11.50
N HIS A 5 -13.16 47.44 -12.30
CA HIS A 5 -13.26 46.07 -11.78
C HIS A 5 -12.90 45.03 -12.85
N THR A 6 -11.61 44.74 -12.85
CA THR A 6 -10.91 43.59 -13.43
C THR A 6 -11.31 42.28 -12.72
N SER A 7 -11.21 41.18 -13.46
CA SER A 7 -10.95 39.80 -13.01
C SER A 7 -12.10 38.92 -12.48
N TYR A 8 -12.61 38.07 -13.37
CA TYR A 8 -12.94 36.67 -13.04
C TYR A 8 -12.39 35.73 -14.12
N MET A 9 -11.07 35.66 -14.24
CA MET A 9 -10.40 34.45 -14.70
C MET A 9 -9.79 33.83 -13.45
N THR A 10 -10.48 32.83 -12.89
CA THR A 10 -9.94 32.09 -11.76
C THR A 10 -8.66 31.40 -12.23
N ASN A 11 -7.56 31.84 -11.64
CA ASN A 11 -6.23 31.35 -11.91
C ASN A 11 -6.16 29.92 -11.33
N GLN A 12 -6.38 28.90 -12.17
CA GLN A 12 -5.96 27.56 -11.80
C GLN A 12 -4.45 27.60 -11.59
N PRO A 13 -3.91 27.02 -10.50
CA PRO A 13 -2.47 26.99 -10.29
C PRO A 13 -1.81 26.25 -11.47
N GLN A 14 -1.22 27.03 -12.38
CA GLN A 14 -0.40 26.53 -13.47
C GLN A 14 0.80 25.83 -12.85
N LYS A 15 0.80 24.49 -12.91
CA LYS A 15 1.89 23.65 -12.40
C LYS A 15 3.19 24.04 -13.11
N SER A 16 4.13 24.61 -12.37
CA SER A 16 5.40 25.11 -12.90
C SER A 16 6.21 23.95 -13.54
N PRO A 17 6.85 24.18 -14.69
CA PRO A 17 7.73 23.18 -15.32
C PRO A 17 8.97 23.01 -14.44
N GLY A 18 8.95 21.97 -13.60
CA GLY A 18 9.92 21.73 -12.54
C GLY A 18 9.36 20.98 -11.33
N SER A 19 8.03 20.83 -11.22
CA SER A 19 7.42 20.03 -10.16
C SER A 19 7.56 18.54 -10.47
N ALA A 20 8.65 17.94 -9.97
CA ALA A 20 8.88 16.49 -10.02
C ALA A 20 7.62 15.75 -9.54
N ALA A 21 7.30 14.62 -10.17
CA ALA A 21 6.17 13.79 -9.77
C ALA A 21 6.23 13.48 -8.25
N PRO A 22 5.09 13.37 -7.56
CA PRO A 22 5.11 12.97 -6.15
C PRO A 22 5.90 11.66 -5.98
N PRO A 23 6.66 11.52 -4.87
CA PRO A 23 7.47 10.34 -4.65
C PRO A 23 6.58 9.10 -4.58
N ARG A 24 7.01 8.02 -5.23
CA ARG A 24 6.32 6.73 -5.20
C ARG A 24 6.86 5.88 -4.05
N LEU A 25 5.97 5.25 -3.29
CA LEU A 25 6.32 4.36 -2.19
C LEU A 25 6.35 2.90 -2.66
N GLY A 26 7.54 2.30 -2.61
CA GLY A 26 7.71 0.86 -2.79
C GLY A 26 7.90 0.13 -1.45
N VAL A 27 7.24 -1.02 -1.28
CA VAL A 27 7.36 -1.86 -0.08
C VAL A 27 7.80 -3.27 -0.46
N ALA A 28 8.85 -3.77 0.19
CA ALA A 28 9.38 -5.12 -0.02
C ALA A 28 9.20 -5.98 1.24
N PHE A 29 8.45 -7.07 1.12
CA PHE A 29 8.18 -8.00 2.21
C PHE A 29 9.10 -9.23 2.15
N SER A 30 9.92 -9.42 3.18
CA SER A 30 10.78 -10.59 3.31
C SER A 30 9.97 -11.89 3.52
N GLY A 31 10.62 -13.03 3.27
CA GLY A 31 10.12 -14.34 3.73
C GLY A 31 10.30 -14.52 5.24
N GLY A 32 9.69 -15.56 5.82
CA GLY A 32 9.85 -15.80 7.26
C GLY A 32 8.92 -16.84 7.90
N ALA A 33 8.40 -17.81 7.12
CA ALA A 33 7.44 -18.81 7.61
C ALA A 33 6.31 -18.16 8.46
N THR A 34 5.92 -18.79 9.55
CA THR A 34 4.87 -18.31 10.47
C THR A 34 5.02 -16.84 10.88
N ARG A 35 6.26 -16.36 11.09
CA ARG A 35 6.54 -14.99 11.52
C ARG A 35 6.31 -13.96 10.41
N GLY A 36 6.37 -14.39 9.14
CA GLY A 36 6.09 -13.53 7.98
C GLY A 36 4.66 -13.00 7.95
N MET A 37 3.72 -13.60 8.70
CA MET A 37 2.35 -13.08 8.80
C MET A 37 2.28 -11.70 9.49
N ALA A 38 3.33 -11.28 10.20
CA ALA A 38 3.44 -9.93 10.75
C ALA A 38 3.30 -8.82 9.68
N HIS A 39 3.63 -9.12 8.41
CA HIS A 39 3.45 -8.20 7.28
C HIS A 39 1.99 -7.75 7.10
N ILE A 40 1.00 -8.57 7.49
CA ILE A 40 -0.42 -8.17 7.48
C ILE A 40 -0.67 -7.01 8.47
N GLY A 41 -0.01 -7.03 9.63
CA GLY A 41 -0.08 -5.95 10.61
C GLY A 41 0.55 -4.66 10.08
N VAL A 42 1.65 -4.77 9.31
CA VAL A 42 2.28 -3.62 8.65
C VAL A 42 1.33 -2.99 7.62
N LEU A 43 0.66 -3.82 6.80
CA LEU A 43 -0.36 -3.33 5.87
C LEU A 43 -1.52 -2.62 6.60
N LYS A 44 -1.95 -3.16 7.75
CA LYS A 44 -2.98 -2.51 8.58
C LYS A 44 -2.53 -1.13 9.04
N ALA A 45 -1.27 -1.02 9.51
CA ALA A 45 -0.71 0.26 9.92
C ALA A 45 -0.64 1.25 8.75
N PHE A 46 -0.28 0.82 7.54
CA PHE A 46 -0.32 1.70 6.37
C PHE A 46 -1.74 2.17 6.05
N GLN A 47 -2.73 1.26 6.06
CA GLN A 47 -4.13 1.60 5.82
C GLN A 47 -4.66 2.60 6.86
N ASP A 48 -4.37 2.38 8.15
CA ASP A 48 -4.84 3.25 9.24
C ASP A 48 -4.25 4.66 9.20
N ASN A 49 -3.07 4.81 8.61
CA ASN A 49 -2.40 6.09 8.44
C ASN A 49 -2.62 6.72 7.06
N GLY A 50 -3.47 6.13 6.21
CA GLY A 50 -3.72 6.62 4.86
C GLY A 50 -2.48 6.59 3.95
N ILE A 51 -1.53 5.69 4.22
CA ILE A 51 -0.30 5.54 3.44
C ILE A 51 -0.60 4.67 2.22
N GLN A 52 -0.51 5.27 1.02
CA GLN A 52 -0.69 4.58 -0.24
C GLN A 52 0.62 3.94 -0.71
N ILE A 53 0.56 2.67 -1.09
CA ILE A 53 1.70 1.91 -1.63
C ILE A 53 1.56 1.84 -3.15
N ASP A 54 2.59 2.23 -3.89
CA ASP A 54 2.61 2.25 -5.35
C ASP A 54 3.24 1.00 -5.97
N LEU A 55 4.09 0.31 -5.21
CA LEU A 55 4.82 -0.86 -5.66
C LEU A 55 5.00 -1.85 -4.52
N LEU A 56 4.78 -3.14 -4.83
CA LEU A 56 4.92 -4.23 -3.88
C LEU A 56 5.90 -5.27 -4.43
N ALA A 57 6.77 -5.77 -3.57
CA ALA A 57 7.63 -6.91 -3.84
C ALA A 57 7.63 -7.85 -2.64
N GLY A 58 7.93 -9.13 -2.84
CA GLY A 58 8.15 -10.02 -1.71
C GLY A 58 8.69 -11.40 -2.05
N THR A 59 9.04 -12.16 -1.02
CA THR A 59 9.54 -13.54 -1.13
C THR A 59 8.76 -14.49 -0.23
N SER A 60 8.38 -15.67 -0.75
CA SER A 60 7.60 -16.67 0.00
C SER A 60 6.32 -16.04 0.60
N ILE A 61 6.13 -16.08 1.91
CA ILE A 61 4.97 -15.46 2.58
C ILE A 61 4.90 -13.96 2.36
N GLY A 62 6.04 -13.27 2.25
CA GLY A 62 6.04 -11.85 1.89
C GLY A 62 5.48 -11.61 0.49
N ALA A 63 5.75 -12.51 -0.47
CA ALA A 63 5.17 -12.45 -1.82
C ALA A 63 3.66 -12.71 -1.79
N MET A 64 3.21 -13.67 -0.98
CA MET A 64 1.79 -13.97 -0.81
C MET A 64 1.02 -12.77 -0.23
N VAL A 65 1.54 -12.15 0.83
CA VAL A 65 0.94 -10.95 1.44
C VAL A 65 0.95 -9.76 0.47
N ALA A 66 2.07 -9.55 -0.25
CA ALA A 66 2.15 -8.53 -1.30
C ALA A 66 1.08 -8.72 -2.37
N ALA A 67 0.91 -9.96 -2.87
CA ALA A 67 -0.07 -10.28 -3.88
C ALA A 67 -1.50 -10.06 -3.38
N PHE A 68 -1.85 -10.56 -2.19
CA PHE A 68 -3.19 -10.33 -1.62
C PHE A 68 -3.51 -8.86 -1.47
N HIS A 69 -2.55 -8.04 -1.04
CA HIS A 69 -2.76 -6.60 -0.95
C HIS A 69 -2.95 -5.95 -2.33
N ALA A 70 -2.14 -6.34 -3.32
CA ALA A 70 -2.25 -5.85 -4.69
C ALA A 70 -3.60 -6.20 -5.34
N PHE A 71 -4.21 -7.33 -4.96
CA PHE A 71 -5.54 -7.75 -5.38
C PHE A 71 -6.68 -7.19 -4.50
N GLU A 72 -6.39 -6.20 -3.66
CA GLU A 72 -7.37 -5.54 -2.78
C GLU A 72 -8.13 -6.50 -1.85
N VAL A 73 -7.50 -7.63 -1.49
CA VAL A 73 -8.08 -8.54 -0.51
C VAL A 73 -8.18 -7.79 0.84
N PRO A 74 -9.33 -7.82 1.54
CA PRO A 74 -9.46 -7.13 2.81
C PRO A 74 -8.45 -7.64 3.84
N ILE A 75 -7.83 -6.71 4.59
CA ILE A 75 -6.80 -7.04 5.59
C ILE A 75 -7.33 -8.04 6.63
N GLU A 76 -8.59 -7.90 7.04
CA GLU A 76 -9.21 -8.82 7.99
C GLU A 76 -9.36 -10.24 7.41
N THR A 77 -9.68 -10.35 6.11
CA THR A 77 -9.72 -11.65 5.42
C THR A 77 -8.32 -12.28 5.42
N MET A 78 -7.27 -11.51 5.10
CA MET A 78 -5.89 -12.01 5.18
C MET A 78 -5.54 -12.48 6.59
N ARG A 79 -5.94 -11.73 7.62
CA ARG A 79 -5.72 -12.08 9.03
C ARG A 79 -6.44 -13.37 9.42
N GLN A 80 -7.69 -13.55 9.00
CA GLN A 80 -8.46 -14.77 9.27
C GLN A 80 -7.80 -16.00 8.64
N GLN A 81 -7.39 -15.89 7.37
CA GLN A 81 -6.66 -16.95 6.68
C GLN A 81 -5.32 -17.25 7.37
N ALA A 82 -4.63 -16.22 7.85
CA ALA A 82 -3.38 -16.38 8.60
C ALA A 82 -3.55 -17.21 9.87
N VAL A 83 -4.62 -16.97 10.62
CA VAL A 83 -4.94 -17.68 11.86
C VAL A 83 -5.43 -19.10 11.59
N ALA A 84 -6.21 -19.29 10.51
CA ALA A 84 -6.70 -20.61 10.11
C ALA A 84 -5.60 -21.52 9.51
N MET A 85 -4.48 -20.95 9.08
CA MET A 85 -3.38 -21.67 8.45
C MET A 85 -2.73 -22.65 9.42
N SER A 86 -2.78 -23.95 9.08
CA SER A 86 -2.02 -24.97 9.80
C SER A 86 -0.62 -25.10 9.19
N TRP A 87 0.38 -24.52 9.86
CA TRP A 87 1.77 -24.54 9.41
C TRP A 87 2.35 -25.94 9.27
N SER A 88 1.95 -26.87 10.14
CA SER A 88 2.35 -28.28 10.05
C SER A 88 1.86 -28.95 8.77
N LYS A 89 0.67 -28.59 8.27
CA LYS A 89 0.15 -29.10 7.00
C LYS A 89 0.87 -28.49 5.81
N VAL A 90 1.18 -27.19 5.88
CA VAL A 90 1.92 -26.48 4.82
C VAL A 90 3.32 -27.06 4.65
N SER A 91 4.04 -27.32 5.75
CA SER A 91 5.38 -27.92 5.69
C SER A 91 5.39 -29.39 5.30
N ALA A 92 4.30 -30.13 5.53
CA ALA A 92 4.22 -31.55 5.17
C ALA A 92 4.01 -31.79 3.66
N PHE A 93 3.64 -30.74 2.92
CA PHE A 93 3.40 -30.82 1.48
C PHE A 93 4.69 -30.63 0.65
N THR A 94 5.74 -30.05 1.25
CA THR A 94 7.02 -29.72 0.60
C THR A 94 8.14 -30.61 1.13
#